data_AF-A0AAN8XEB0-F1
#
_entry.id   AF-A0AAN8XEB0-F1
#
_cell.length_a   1.000
_cell.length_b   1.000
_cell.length_c   1.000
_cell.angle_alpha   90.00
_cell.angle_beta   90.00
_cell.angle_gamma   90.00
#
_symmetry.space_group_name_H-M   'P 1'
#
loop_
_entity.id
_entity.type
_entity.pdbx_description
1 polymer ?
#
loop_
_entity_poly.entity_id
_entity_poly.type
_entity_poly.pdbx_seq_one_letter_code
_entity_poly.pdbx_strand_id
1 'polypeptide(L)'
;MKVVIFTLSVLVVLASARIDYTPNLTCENGSPTEVTPQPPSEITEQCPAVDPPESVYLDNPDQCSSFYECVHGDAIFKCCPPPLLWDSARQVCDWDYNVDCGSRPNSEY
;
A
#
# COMPACT_ATOMS: atom_id res chain seq x y z
N MET A 1 36.47 7.19 -51.36
CA MET A 1 35.18 7.51 -50.72
C MET A 1 34.85 6.38 -49.77
N LYS A 2 34.93 6.61 -48.46
CA LYS A 2 34.65 5.61 -47.42
C LYS A 2 33.40 6.09 -46.68
N VAL A 3 32.31 5.37 -46.89
CA VAL A 3 31.00 5.61 -46.28
C VAL A 3 31.12 5.34 -44.79
N VAL A 4 30.82 6.34 -43.97
CA VAL A 4 30.77 6.21 -42.51
C VAL A 4 29.45 5.54 -42.16
N ILE A 5 29.48 4.23 -41.90
CA ILE A 5 28.32 3.51 -41.35
C ILE A 5 28.39 3.68 -39.83
N PHE A 6 27.66 4.68 -39.32
CA PHE A 6 27.36 4.76 -37.88
C PHE A 6 26.40 3.64 -37.55
N THR A 7 26.92 2.50 -37.09
CA THR A 7 26.11 1.46 -36.46
C THR A 7 25.48 2.04 -35.21
N LEU A 8 24.15 2.25 -35.25
CA LEU A 8 23.32 2.61 -34.11
C LEU A 8 23.54 1.60 -32.97
N SER A 9 24.48 1.90 -32.08
CA SER A 9 24.55 1.25 -30.78
C SER A 9 23.73 2.13 -29.85
N VAL A 10 22.42 1.88 -29.82
CA VAL A 10 21.58 2.35 -28.73
C VAL A 10 22.13 1.63 -27.50
N LEU A 11 23.03 2.27 -26.76
CA LEU A 11 23.29 1.93 -25.37
C LEU A 11 21.99 2.25 -24.63
N VAL A 12 21.03 1.32 -24.72
CA VAL A 12 19.96 1.21 -23.75
C VAL A 12 20.68 1.00 -22.44
N VAL A 13 20.83 2.08 -21.68
CA VAL A 13 21.26 2.00 -20.30
C VAL A 13 20.18 1.17 -19.62
N LEU A 14 20.43 -0.13 -19.45
CA LEU A 14 19.63 -1.02 -18.62
C LEU A 14 19.85 -0.62 -17.16
N ALA A 15 19.49 0.62 -16.82
CA ALA A 15 19.06 0.88 -15.47
C ALA A 15 17.73 0.14 -15.36
N SER A 16 17.75 -1.02 -14.72
CA SER A 16 16.56 -1.62 -14.14
C SER A 16 16.07 -0.70 -13.03
N ALA A 17 15.62 0.50 -13.37
CA ALA A 17 14.68 1.22 -12.55
C ALA A 17 13.41 0.39 -12.63
N ARG A 18 13.17 -0.45 -11.61
CA ARG A 18 11.78 -0.58 -11.18
C ARG A 18 11.38 0.86 -10.93
N ILE A 19 10.49 1.41 -11.76
CA ILE A 19 9.84 2.64 -11.35
C ILE A 19 9.13 2.21 -10.08
N ASP A 20 9.62 2.67 -8.94
CA ASP A 20 8.99 2.53 -7.64
C ASP A 20 7.68 3.33 -7.70
N TYR A 21 6.72 2.81 -8.47
CA TYR A 21 5.34 3.25 -8.43
C TYR A 21 4.72 2.59 -7.20
N THR A 22 5.28 2.85 -6.03
CA THR A 22 4.58 2.62 -4.77
C THR A 22 3.52 3.69 -4.73
N PRO A 23 2.22 3.35 -4.82
CA PRO A 23 1.19 4.35 -4.57
C PRO A 23 1.47 4.91 -3.17
N ASN A 24 1.63 6.23 -3.04
CA ASN A 24 1.88 6.88 -1.76
C ASN A 24 0.57 6.96 -0.97
N LEU A 25 -0.02 5.80 -0.71
CA LEU A 25 -1.25 5.65 0.05
C LEU A 25 -0.95 6.15 1.44
N THR A 26 -1.56 7.26 1.82
CA THR A 26 -1.36 7.90 3.11
C THR A 26 -2.72 8.32 3.65
N CYS A 27 -2.80 8.47 4.96
CA CYS A 27 -3.99 8.99 5.60
C CYS A 27 -3.82 10.47 5.89
N GLU A 28 -4.67 11.31 5.29
CA GLU A 28 -4.80 12.72 5.64
C GLU A 28 -6.21 12.95 6.19
N ASN A 29 -6.32 13.49 7.40
CA ASN A 29 -7.61 13.78 8.05
C ASN A 29 -8.58 12.57 8.09
N GLY A 30 -8.05 11.34 8.14
CA GLY A 30 -8.85 10.11 8.17
C GLY A 30 -9.41 9.67 6.82
N SER A 31 -8.99 10.35 5.76
CA SER A 31 -9.27 9.95 4.39
C SER A 31 -7.98 9.49 3.73
N PRO A 32 -8.04 8.49 2.84
CA PRO A 32 -6.94 8.21 1.94
C PRO A 32 -6.64 9.45 1.08
N THR A 33 -5.38 9.86 1.03
CA THR A 33 -4.88 10.85 0.07
C THR A 33 -4.26 10.15 -1.13
N GLU A 34 -4.66 10.64 -2.31
CA GLU A 34 -4.37 10.19 -3.68
C GLU A 34 -5.21 9.03 -4.25
N VAL A 35 -5.79 9.34 -5.42
CA VAL A 35 -6.77 8.55 -6.18
C VAL A 35 -6.01 7.67 -7.18
N THR A 36 -5.78 6.39 -6.87
CA THR A 36 -5.22 5.42 -7.84
C THR A 36 -5.82 4.02 -7.62
N PRO A 37 -6.13 3.25 -8.68
CA PRO A 37 -7.25 2.32 -8.66
C PRO A 37 -6.97 0.94 -8.05
N GLN A 38 -5.74 0.63 -7.64
CA GLN A 38 -5.42 -0.70 -7.12
C GLN A 38 -4.37 -0.67 -6.00
N PRO A 39 -4.59 -1.42 -4.91
CA PRO A 39 -3.62 -1.62 -3.83
C PRO A 39 -2.34 -2.34 -4.29
N PRO A 40 -1.26 -2.32 -3.49
CA PRO A 40 -0.05 -3.08 -3.78
C PRO A 40 -0.38 -4.57 -4.00
N SER A 41 0.01 -5.12 -5.14
CA SER A 41 -0.30 -6.51 -5.52
C SER A 41 0.12 -7.53 -4.47
N GLU A 42 1.21 -7.25 -3.74
CA GLU A 42 1.71 -8.11 -2.66
C GLU A 42 0.73 -8.26 -1.48
N ILE A 43 -0.05 -7.21 -1.19
CA ILE A 43 -1.09 -7.27 -0.14
C ILE A 43 -2.36 -7.92 -0.69
N THR A 44 -2.73 -7.64 -1.94
CA THR A 44 -3.88 -8.27 -2.60
C THR A 44 -3.78 -9.79 -2.65
N GLU A 45 -2.59 -10.36 -2.85
CA GLU A 45 -2.37 -11.82 -2.86
C GLU A 45 -2.71 -12.49 -1.51
N GLN A 46 -2.83 -11.72 -0.42
CA GLN A 46 -3.19 -12.22 0.91
C GLN A 46 -4.70 -12.25 1.12
N CYS A 47 -5.48 -11.58 0.25
CA CYS A 47 -6.93 -11.63 0.29
C CYS A 47 -7.45 -12.97 -0.27
N PRO A 48 -8.52 -13.53 0.32
CA PRO A 48 -9.17 -14.71 -0.24
C PRO A 48 -9.81 -14.36 -1.59
N ALA A 49 -9.69 -15.25 -2.58
CA ALA A 49 -10.30 -15.05 -3.90
C ALA A 49 -11.84 -15.01 -3.88
N VAL A 50 -12.46 -15.52 -2.80
CA VAL A 50 -13.90 -15.48 -2.57
C VAL A 50 -14.12 -14.94 -1.16
N ASP A 51 -14.97 -13.92 -1.05
CA ASP A 51 -15.26 -13.29 0.22
C ASP A 51 -15.95 -14.28 1.18
N PRO A 52 -15.41 -14.48 2.40
CA PRO A 52 -16.08 -15.27 3.42
C PRO A 52 -17.26 -14.48 4.03
N PRO A 53 -18.10 -15.13 4.87
CA PRO A 53 -19.21 -14.44 5.53
C PRO A 53 -18.79 -13.30 6.46
N GLU A 54 -17.60 -13.40 7.03
CA GLU A 54 -16.99 -12.36 7.88
C GLU A 54 -15.98 -11.55 7.07
N SER A 55 -15.90 -10.25 7.32
CA SER A 55 -14.90 -9.40 6.66
C SER A 55 -13.48 -9.83 7.00
N VAL A 56 -12.59 -9.76 6.00
CA VAL A 56 -11.16 -10.03 6.19
C VAL A 56 -10.41 -8.70 6.17
N TYR A 57 -9.63 -8.46 7.21
CA TYR A 57 -8.78 -7.28 7.35
C TYR A 57 -7.31 -7.69 7.38
N LEU A 58 -6.47 -6.88 6.73
CA LEU A 58 -5.02 -7.07 6.69
C LEU A 58 -4.33 -5.82 7.25
N ASP A 59 -3.17 -6.03 7.85
CA ASP A 59 -2.37 -4.94 8.39
C ASP A 59 -1.71 -4.16 7.25
N ASN A 60 -1.67 -2.83 7.38
CA ASN A 60 -0.74 -2.06 6.58
C ASN A 60 0.67 -2.16 7.18
N PRO A 61 1.67 -2.70 6.47
CA PRO A 61 3.05 -2.76 6.96
C PRO A 61 3.71 -1.38 7.07
N ASP A 62 3.19 -0.37 6.37
CA ASP A 62 3.85 0.92 6.23
C ASP A 62 3.29 1.99 7.19
N GLN A 63 2.04 1.87 7.65
CA GLN A 63 1.37 2.90 8.47
C GLN A 63 0.35 2.32 9.45
N CYS A 64 0.53 2.56 10.74
CA CYS A 64 -0.35 2.05 11.79
C CYS A 64 -1.73 2.70 11.81
N SER A 65 -1.86 3.90 11.25
CA SER A 65 -3.13 4.64 11.11
C SER A 65 -4.02 4.13 9.96
N SER A 66 -3.68 2.98 9.38
CA SER A 66 -4.38 2.41 8.23
C SER A 66 -4.33 0.89 8.21
N PHE A 67 -5.22 0.30 7.42
CA PHE A 67 -5.36 -1.14 7.23
C PHE A 67 -5.95 -1.41 5.85
N TYR A 68 -6.08 -2.69 5.49
CA TYR A 68 -6.77 -3.10 4.28
C TYR A 68 -8.01 -3.94 4.61
N GLU A 69 -9.08 -3.75 3.86
CA GLU A 69 -10.28 -4.59 3.87
C GLU A 69 -10.33 -5.38 2.56
N CYS A 70 -10.37 -6.71 2.63
CA CYS A 70 -10.49 -7.54 1.44
C CYS A 70 -11.92 -7.49 0.90
N VAL A 71 -12.04 -7.17 -0.39
CA VAL A 71 -13.33 -7.17 -1.12
C VAL A 71 -13.12 -7.81 -2.49
N HIS A 72 -13.81 -8.91 -2.77
CA HIS A 72 -13.72 -9.68 -4.00
C HIS A 72 -12.28 -10.05 -4.40
N GLY A 73 -11.45 -10.37 -3.42
CA GLY A 73 -10.02 -10.69 -3.63
C GLY A 73 -9.09 -9.50 -3.73
N ASP A 74 -9.57 -8.25 -3.67
CA ASP A 74 -8.75 -7.04 -3.67
C ASP A 74 -8.58 -6.46 -2.25
N ALA A 75 -7.36 -6.03 -1.90
CA ALA A 75 -7.06 -5.39 -0.62
C ALA A 75 -7.39 -3.89 -0.63
N ILE A 76 -8.56 -3.47 -0.17
CA ILE A 76 -8.96 -2.06 -0.22
C ILE A 76 -8.35 -1.28 0.94
N PHE A 77 -7.53 -0.26 0.64
CA PHE A 77 -6.91 0.60 1.66
C PHE A 77 -7.94 1.42 2.45
N LYS A 78 -7.79 1.45 3.78
CA LYS A 78 -8.66 2.16 4.72
C LYS A 78 -7.83 2.94 5.72
N CYS A 79 -8.32 4.13 6.07
CA CYS A 79 -7.75 4.95 7.13
C CYS A 79 -8.56 4.81 8.43
N CYS A 80 -7.85 4.77 9.54
CA CYS A 80 -8.47 5.03 10.83
C CYS A 80 -8.79 6.53 10.98
N PRO A 81 -9.92 6.90 11.61
CA PRO A 81 -10.19 8.29 11.95
C PRO A 81 -9.09 8.81 12.88
N PRO A 82 -8.45 9.97 12.59
CA PRO A 82 -7.43 10.52 13.46
C PRO A 82 -8.00 10.83 14.84
N PRO A 83 -7.28 10.53 15.93
CA PRO A 83 -5.90 10.02 15.96
C PRO A 83 -5.78 8.50 16.21
N LEU A 84 -6.77 7.72 15.79
CA LEU A 84 -6.84 6.29 16.07
C LEU A 84 -5.91 5.48 15.18
N LEU A 85 -5.50 4.32 15.70
CA LEU A 85 -4.56 3.38 15.10
C LEU A 85 -5.23 2.01 14.96
N TRP A 86 -4.80 1.24 13.96
CA TRP A 86 -5.37 -0.07 13.68
C TRP A 86 -4.89 -1.11 14.69
N ASP A 87 -5.82 -1.60 15.52
CA ASP A 87 -5.64 -2.79 16.35
C ASP A 87 -5.97 -4.04 15.53
N SER A 88 -4.95 -4.75 15.09
CA SER A 88 -5.12 -5.97 14.29
C SER A 88 -5.64 -7.16 15.08
N ALA A 89 -5.39 -7.20 16.39
CA ALA A 89 -5.87 -8.28 17.26
C ALA A 89 -7.38 -8.18 17.51
N ARG A 90 -7.91 -6.95 17.59
CA ARG A 90 -9.34 -6.68 17.80
C ARG A 90 -10.08 -6.27 16.54
N GLN A 91 -9.36 -6.06 15.44
CA GLN A 91 -9.88 -5.60 14.14
C GLN A 91 -10.68 -4.29 14.27
N VAL A 92 -10.13 -3.31 14.98
CA VAL A 92 -10.77 -2.01 15.22
C VAL A 92 -9.74 -0.88 15.24
N CYS A 93 -10.15 0.33 14.88
CA CYS A 93 -9.36 1.52 15.15
C CYS A 93 -9.52 1.94 16.62
N ASP A 94 -8.42 2.07 17.34
CA ASP A 94 -8.42 2.45 18.76
C ASP A 94 -7.29 3.44 19.07
N TRP A 95 -7.28 3.96 20.29
CA TRP A 95 -6.25 4.85 20.79
C TRP A 95 -4.90 4.16 20.93
N ASP A 96 -3.84 4.93 20.77
CA ASP A 96 -2.45 4.48 20.82
C ASP A 96 -2.09 3.65 22.06
N TYR A 97 -2.64 3.98 23.24
CA TYR A 97 -2.41 3.22 24.47
C TYR A 97 -3.05 1.82 24.49
N ASN A 98 -3.92 1.50 23.53
CA ASN A 98 -4.56 0.19 23.37
C ASN A 98 -4.00 -0.61 22.18
N VAL A 99 -3.09 -0.05 21.38
CA VAL A 99 -2.64 -0.63 20.10
C VAL A 99 -1.13 -0.88 20.11
N ASP A 100 -0.72 -2.06 19.65
CA ASP A 100 0.69 -2.34 19.34
C ASP A 100 0.98 -2.08 17.85
N CYS A 101 1.64 -0.94 17.57
CA CYS A 101 2.02 -0.58 16.21
C CYS A 101 3.31 -1.23 15.73
N GLY A 102 4.08 -1.88 16.60
CA GLY A 102 5.41 -2.37 16.26
C GLY A 102 6.30 -1.25 15.71
N SER A 103 6.85 -1.45 14.51
CA SER A 103 7.70 -0.47 13.82
C SER A 103 6.94 0.45 12.86
N ARG A 104 5.62 0.31 12.75
CA ARG A 104 4.80 1.10 11.82
C ARG A 104 4.63 2.52 12.35
N PRO A 105 4.90 3.56 11.55
CA PRO A 105 4.65 4.94 11.95
C PRO A 105 3.14 5.20 12.09
N ASN A 106 2.79 6.01 13.08
CA ASN A 106 1.49 6.68 13.16
C ASN A 106 1.59 7.83 12.17
N SER A 107 0.85 7.83 11.06
CA SER A 107 0.98 8.86 10.00
C SER A 107 1.06 10.27 10.61
N GLU A 108 2.02 11.06 10.13
CA GLU A 108 2.34 12.40 10.64
C GLU A 108 1.09 13.28 10.66
N TYR A 109 0.83 13.93 11.79
CA TYR A 109 -0.28 14.88 11.99
C TYR A 109 -0.13 16.14 11.13
#